data_AF-A0A3M1FIZ5-F1
#
_entry.id   AF-A0A3M1FIZ5-F1
#
_cell.length_a   1.000
_cell.length_b   1.000
_cell.length_c   1.000
_cell.angle_alpha   90.00
_cell.angle_beta   90.00
_cell.angle_gamma   90.00
#
_symmetry.space_group_name_H-M   'P 1'
#
loop_
_entity.id
_entity.type
_entity.pdbx_description
1 polymer ?
#
loop_
_entity_poly.entity_id
_entity_poly.type
_entity_poly.pdbx_seq_one_letter_code
_entity_poly.pdbx_strand_id
1 'polypeptide(L)' 'ARPSAIEELLQSRGVEYIRFEDWKLIDELEVKRGQEQGRPRVKFTSVEEMLEAVRKARGEVQEAEAA' A
#
# COMPACT_ATOMS: atom_id res chain seq x y z
N ALA A 1 10.83 -25.08 8.71
CA ALA A 1 9.90 -23.97 9.06
C ALA A 1 8.75 -23.96 8.06
N ARG A 2 7.53 -23.61 8.47
CA ARG A 2 6.40 -23.38 7.54
C ARG A 2 6.46 -21.93 7.05
N PRO A 3 6.66 -21.64 5.76
CA PRO A 3 6.81 -20.27 5.26
C PRO A 3 5.61 -19.36 5.59
N SER A 4 4.39 -19.89 5.61
CA SER A 4 3.15 -19.16 5.88
C SER A 4 2.87 -18.88 7.36
N ALA A 5 3.62 -19.48 8.30
CA ALA A 5 3.27 -19.45 9.72
C ALA A 5 3.24 -18.03 10.32
N ILE A 6 4.05 -17.11 9.79
CA ILE A 6 4.06 -15.71 10.23
C ILE A 6 2.85 -14.96 9.68
N GLU A 7 2.52 -15.16 8.41
CA GLU A 7 1.35 -14.53 7.77
C GLU A 7 0.06 -14.96 8.47
N GLU A 8 -0.10 -16.27 8.73
CA GLU A 8 -1.21 -16.84 9.50
C GLU A 8 -1.32 -16.20 10.89
N LEU A 9 -0.18 -16.03 11.59
CA LEU A 9 -0.15 -15.41 12.91
C LEU A 9 -0.58 -13.94 12.87
N LEU A 10 -0.08 -13.17 11.90
CA LEU A 10 -0.43 -11.76 11.74
C LEU A 10 -1.92 -11.60 11.41
N GLN A 11 -2.45 -12.44 10.53
CA GLN A 11 -3.88 -12.47 10.20
C GLN A 11 -4.73 -12.81 11.43
N SER A 12 -4.36 -13.83 12.20
CA SER A 12 -5.10 -14.20 13.42
C SER A 12 -5.15 -13.09 14.48
N ARG A 13 -4.19 -12.17 14.44
CA ARG A 13 -4.09 -11.01 15.33
C ARG A 13 -4.75 -9.75 14.75
N GLY A 14 -5.30 -9.82 13.54
CA GLY A 14 -5.86 -8.65 12.86
C GLY A 14 -4.82 -7.59 12.53
N VAL A 15 -3.55 -7.96 12.34
CA VAL A 15 -2.49 -7.01 11.96
C VAL A 15 -2.63 -6.68 10.48
N GLU A 16 -2.90 -5.42 10.17
CA GLU A 16 -2.85 -4.90 8.80
C GLU A 16 -1.38 -4.71 8.39
N TYR A 17 -0.81 -5.71 7.74
CA TYR A 17 0.52 -5.61 7.13
C TYR A 17 0.43 -5.20 5.66
N ILE A 18 1.48 -4.56 5.18
CA ILE A 18 1.67 -4.22 3.76
C ILE A 18 2.65 -5.19 3.12
N ARG A 19 2.31 -5.62 1.90
CA ARG A 19 3.16 -6.42 1.03
C ARG A 19 4.03 -5.52 0.16
N PHE A 20 4.93 -6.12 -0.60
CA PHE A 20 5.79 -5.37 -1.51
C PHE A 20 4.99 -4.65 -2.61
N GLU A 21 3.92 -5.28 -3.09
CA GLU A 21 3.00 -4.70 -4.07
C GLU A 21 2.30 -3.45 -3.50
N ASP A 22 1.94 -3.49 -2.23
CA ASP A 22 1.34 -2.34 -1.55
C ASP A 22 2.34 -1.19 -1.38
N TRP A 23 3.60 -1.51 -1.07
CA TRP A 23 4.66 -0.52 -1.03
C TRP A 23 4.90 0.13 -2.39
N LYS A 24 4.80 -0.61 -3.50
CA LYS A 24 4.87 -0.04 -4.85
C LYS A 24 3.75 0.96 -5.11
N LEU A 25 2.52 0.66 -4.67
CA LEU A 25 1.39 1.60 -4.77
C LEU A 25 1.68 2.89 -3.99
N ILE A 26 2.23 2.78 -2.78
CA ILE A 26 2.66 3.96 -2.01
C ILE A 26 3.70 4.76 -2.80
N ASP A 27 4.71 4.08 -3.34
CA ASP A 27 5.79 4.70 -4.10
C ASP A 27 5.28 5.52 -5.29
N GLU A 28 4.39 4.93 -6.10
CA GLU A 28 3.78 5.58 -7.26
C GLU A 28 2.95 6.79 -6.86
N LEU A 29 2.16 6.68 -5.80
CA LEU A 29 1.35 7.79 -5.28
C LEU A 29 2.22 8.94 -4.77
N GLU A 30 3.30 8.65 -4.03
CA GLU A 30 4.24 9.66 -3.55
C GLU A 30 4.93 10.39 -4.71
N VAL A 31 5.36 9.64 -5.73
CA VAL A 31 5.99 10.20 -6.93
C VAL A 31 5.00 11.09 -7.69
N LYS A 32 3.76 10.63 -7.91
CA LYS A 32 2.71 11.41 -8.58
C LYS A 32 2.44 12.73 -7.88
N ARG A 33 2.26 12.71 -6.55
CA ARG A 33 2.11 13.93 -5.72
C ARG A 33 3.32 14.87 -5.83
N GLY A 34 4.52 14.29 -5.96
CA GLY A 34 5.75 15.03 -6.24
C GLY A 34 5.72 15.76 -7.56
N GLN A 35 5.38 15.06 -8.64
CA GLN A 35 5.37 15.58 -10.00
C GLN A 35 4.46 16.82 -10.13
N GLU A 36 3.30 16.80 -9.48
CA GLU A 36 2.36 17.94 -9.43
C GLU A 36 2.98 19.21 -8.81
N GLN A 37 4.03 19.06 -8.00
CA GLN A 37 4.74 20.14 -7.32
C GLN A 37 6.16 20.39 -7.86
N GLY A 38 6.57 19.70 -8.93
CA GLY A 38 7.95 19.75 -9.43
C GLY A 38 8.98 19.13 -8.48
N ARG A 39 8.57 18.17 -7.63
CA ARG A 39 9.42 17.46 -6.66
C ARG A 39 9.56 15.99 -7.06
N PRO A 40 10.67 15.30 -6.71
CA PRO A 40 10.81 13.87 -7.01
C PRO A 40 9.72 13.00 -6.37
N ARG A 41 9.28 13.39 -5.17
CA ARG A 41 8.13 12.80 -4.46
C ARG A 41 7.66 13.69 -3.31
N VAL A 42 6.41 13.48 -2.89
CA VAL A 42 5.89 13.95 -1.60
C VAL A 42 5.45 12.74 -0.79
N LYS A 43 6.14 12.51 0.33
CA LYS A 43 5.90 11.34 1.17
C LYS A 43 4.63 11.44 1.99
N PHE A 44 4.00 10.30 2.26
CA PHE A 44 3.04 10.19 3.34
C PHE A 44 3.76 10.36 4.68
N THR A 45 3.28 11.25 5.53
CA THR A 45 3.86 11.49 6.86
C THR A 45 2.97 10.97 8.00
N SER A 46 1.79 10.46 7.66
CA SER A 46 0.88 9.75 8.55
C SER A 46 0.72 8.30 8.12
N VAL A 47 0.81 7.38 9.08
CA VAL A 47 0.55 5.94 8.85
C VAL A 47 -0.90 5.73 8.42
N GLU A 48 -1.83 6.46 9.01
CA GLU A 48 -3.25 6.35 8.68
C GLU A 48 -3.54 6.75 7.23
N GLU A 49 -2.98 7.88 6.79
CA GLU A 49 -3.09 8.35 5.40
C GLU A 49 -2.45 7.37 4.42
N MET A 50 -1.27 6.83 4.76
CA MET A 50 -0.57 5.82 3.96
C MET A 50 -1.42 4.55 3.79
N LEU A 51 -2.00 4.04 4.87
CA LEU A 51 -2.83 2.83 4.84
C LEU A 51 -4.15 3.06 4.08
N GLU A 52 -4.78 4.23 4.24
CA GLU A 52 -5.98 4.60 3.49
C GLU A 52 -5.71 4.67 1.98
N ALA A 53 -4.59 5.29 1.60
CA ALA A 53 -4.16 5.37 0.20
C ALA A 53 -3.93 3.99 -0.41
N VAL A 54 -3.30 3.07 0.33
CA VAL A 54 -3.12 1.66 -0.09
C VAL A 54 -4.46 0.95 -0.25
N ARG A 55 -5.39 1.09 0.71
CA ARG A 55 -6.72 0.46 0.63
C ARG A 55 -7.47 0.91 -0.62
N LYS A 56 -7.45 2.21 -0.92
CA LYS A 56 -8.07 2.77 -2.11
C LYS A 56 -7.41 2.21 -3.39
N ALA A 57 -6.09 2.27 -3.48
CA ALA A 57 -5.35 1.81 -4.65
C ALA A 57 -5.55 0.30 -4.90
N ARG A 58 -5.62 -0.53 -3.85
CA ARG A 58 -5.98 -1.96 -3.97
C ARG A 58 -7.35 -2.16 -4.61
N GLY A 59 -8.35 -1.38 -4.16
CA GLY A 59 -9.71 -1.44 -4.72
C GLY A 59 -9.72 -1.08 -6.20
N GLU A 60 -9.02 -0.01 -6.59
CA GLU A 60 -8.90 0.43 -7.98
C GLU A 60 -8.23 -0.64 -8.87
N VAL A 61 -7.16 -1.29 -8.38
CA VAL A 61 -6.50 -2.40 -9.10
C VAL A 61 -7.45 -3.59 -9.27
N GLN A 62 -8.15 -3.98 -8.22
CA GLN A 62 -9.08 -5.11 -8.24
C GLN A 62 -10.25 -4.87 -9.22
N GLU A 63 -10.78 -3.64 -9.25
CA GLU A 63 -11.82 -3.25 -10.20
C GLU A 63 -11.30 -3.29 -11.64
N ALA A 64 -10.08 -2.80 -11.88
CA ALA A 64 -9.47 -2.81 -13.20
C ALA A 64 -9.14 -4.22 -13.72
N GLU A 65 -8.76 -5.15 -12.84
CA GLU A 65 -8.50 -6.55 -13.21
C GLU A 65 -9.80 -7.35 -13.47
N ALA A 66 -10.92 -6.91 -12.90
CA ALA A 66 -12.22 -7.58 -13.05
C ALA A 66 -13.02 -7.14 -14.29
N ALA A 67 -12.58 -6.07 -14.98
CA ALA A 67 -13.21 -5.48 -16.17
C ALA A 67 -12.59 -6.01 -17.47
#